data_AF-A0A7C2C012-F1
#
_entry.id   AF-A0A7C2C012-F1
#
_cell.length_a   1.000
_cell.length_b   1.000
_cell.length_c   1.000
_cell.angle_alpha   90.00
_cell.angle_beta   90.00
_cell.angle_gamma   90.00
#
_symmetry.space_group_name_H-M   'P 1'
#
loop_
_entity.id
_entity.type
_entity.pdbx_description
1 polymer ?
#
loop_
_entity_poly.entity_id
_entity_poly.type
_entity_poly.pdbx_seq_one_letter_code
_entity_poly.pdbx_strand_id
1 'polypeptide(L)'
;DYLAIVTLGLGEVVRILANNLDHPINFTNGPQGITPVQRPPIDWFRQLMATLGVHLDRTTDYQLFFYFLVLLMIGLVVLVNVNLANSRFGRAWVAIREDEVAARSMGIPLLPTKLLAFMTGAAFSGVMGVIFAAQRTFVSPESFTLLASITILGMVILGGMGSIPGAILGAAALTILNLDVLKTFSEFVRTSLPQIPNQVDPAKYERLVLGIILVLMMIYRPEGLIPEKRHRAEMEEA
;
A
#
# COMPACT_ATOMS: atom_id res chain seq x y z
N ASP A 1 4.59 -11.35 18.15
CA ASP A 1 5.95 -10.95 17.72
C ASP A 1 6.62 -11.88 16.73
N TYR A 2 6.67 -13.20 16.96
CA TYR A 2 7.30 -14.13 16.00
C TYR A 2 6.72 -14.06 14.58
N LEU A 3 5.42 -13.85 14.44
CA LEU A 3 4.76 -13.76 13.13
C LEU A 3 5.29 -12.58 12.29
N ALA A 4 5.48 -11.40 12.91
CA ALA A 4 5.96 -10.21 12.20
C ALA A 4 7.40 -10.41 11.69
N ILE A 5 8.28 -10.94 12.54
CA ILE A 5 9.67 -11.26 12.17
C ILE A 5 9.70 -12.26 11.02
N VAL A 6 8.89 -13.32 11.09
CA VAL A 6 8.80 -14.34 10.05
C VAL A 6 8.26 -13.75 8.74
N THR A 7 7.25 -12.89 8.77
CA THR A 7 6.72 -12.25 7.54
C THR A 7 7.74 -11.33 6.87
N LEU A 8 8.52 -10.57 7.66
CA LEU A 8 9.59 -9.71 7.14
C LEU A 8 10.72 -10.55 6.55
N GLY A 9 11.15 -11.59 7.26
CA GLY A 9 12.16 -12.53 6.77
C GLY A 9 11.73 -13.21 5.48
N LEU A 10 10.48 -13.68 5.41
CA LEU A 10 9.94 -14.29 4.20
C LEU A 10 9.94 -13.32 3.02
N GLY A 11 9.54 -12.06 3.22
CA GLY A 11 9.56 -11.04 2.17
C GLY A 11 10.97 -10.78 1.63
N GLU A 12 11.97 -10.72 2.52
CA GLU A 12 13.37 -10.55 2.14
C GLU A 12 13.92 -11.78 1.40
N VAL A 13 13.58 -12.99 1.86
CA VAL A 13 13.94 -14.24 1.17
C VAL A 13 13.34 -14.28 -0.23
N VAL A 14 12.06 -13.90 -0.40
CA VAL A 14 11.42 -13.84 -1.72
C VAL A 14 12.12 -12.84 -2.63
N ARG A 15 12.53 -11.68 -2.11
CA ARG A 15 13.27 -10.67 -2.87
C ARG A 15 14.63 -11.18 -3.34
N ILE A 16 15.40 -11.77 -2.41
CA ILE A 16 16.72 -12.34 -2.73
C ILE A 16 16.57 -13.49 -3.73
N LEU A 17 15.59 -14.35 -3.52
CA LEU A 17 15.29 -15.45 -4.44
C LEU A 17 14.94 -14.91 -5.83
N ALA A 18 14.08 -13.90 -5.94
CA ALA A 18 13.74 -13.27 -7.21
C ALA A 18 14.95 -12.60 -7.89
N ASN A 19 15.89 -12.03 -7.14
CA ASN A 19 17.12 -11.46 -7.68
C ASN A 19 18.12 -12.52 -8.17
N ASN A 20 18.13 -13.72 -7.57
CA ASN A 20 19.01 -14.83 -7.95
C ASN A 20 18.34 -15.83 -8.90
N LEU A 21 17.13 -15.55 -9.39
CA LEU A 21 16.37 -16.42 -10.30
C LEU A 21 16.69 -16.13 -11.79
N ASP A 22 17.96 -15.84 -12.06
CA ASP A 22 18.54 -15.71 -13.40
C ASP A 22 19.11 -17.04 -13.92
N HIS A 23 19.62 -17.89 -13.03
CA HIS A 23 20.13 -19.23 -13.34
C HIS A 23 19.49 -20.31 -12.45
N PRO A 24 19.14 -21.52 -12.96
CA PRO A 24 19.33 -22.07 -14.31
C PRO A 24 18.17 -21.81 -15.29
N ILE A 25 17.00 -21.34 -14.83
CA ILE A 25 15.86 -20.95 -15.68
C ILE A 25 15.55 -19.48 -15.39
N ASN A 26 15.66 -18.63 -16.41
CA ASN A 26 15.52 -17.18 -16.29
C ASN A 26 14.04 -16.78 -16.24
N PHE A 27 13.49 -16.64 -15.02
CA PHE A 27 12.11 -16.20 -14.80
C PHE A 27 12.00 -14.68 -14.59
N THR A 28 12.96 -14.09 -13.89
CA THR A 28 12.90 -12.69 -13.43
C THR A 28 13.96 -11.79 -14.06
N ASN A 29 14.90 -12.37 -14.81
CA ASN A 29 16.10 -11.72 -15.33
C ASN A 29 16.98 -11.09 -14.23
N GLY A 30 16.87 -11.64 -13.01
CA GLY A 30 17.63 -11.20 -11.85
C GLY A 30 17.47 -9.70 -11.55
N PRO A 31 18.58 -8.96 -11.31
CA PRO A 31 18.54 -7.52 -11.05
C PRO A 31 17.99 -6.69 -12.21
N GLN A 32 18.14 -7.17 -13.46
CA GLN A 32 17.68 -6.45 -14.65
C GLN A 32 16.15 -6.41 -14.76
N GLY A 33 15.44 -7.28 -14.05
CA GLY A 33 13.98 -7.29 -14.00
C GLY A 33 13.31 -7.59 -15.34
N ILE A 34 11.98 -7.47 -15.35
CA ILE A 34 11.13 -7.79 -16.50
C ILE A 34 10.87 -6.51 -17.30
N THR A 35 11.40 -6.42 -18.53
CA THR A 35 11.16 -5.35 -19.49
C THR A 35 10.98 -5.87 -20.93
N PRO A 36 10.07 -5.29 -21.74
CA PRO A 36 8.98 -4.39 -21.37
C PRO A 36 7.73 -5.17 -20.95
N VAL A 37 7.09 -4.77 -19.86
CA VAL A 37 5.73 -5.25 -19.57
C VAL A 37 4.78 -4.65 -20.61
N GLN A 38 4.09 -5.51 -21.36
CA GLN A 38 3.21 -5.09 -22.45
C GLN A 38 2.05 -4.25 -21.91
N ARG A 39 1.77 -3.13 -22.59
CA ARG A 39 0.63 -2.27 -22.25
C ARG A 39 -0.67 -2.86 -22.83
N PRO A 40 -1.78 -2.82 -22.09
CA PRO A 40 -3.05 -3.29 -22.61
C PRO A 40 -3.55 -2.37 -23.74
N PRO A 41 -4.23 -2.92 -24.77
CA PRO A 41 -4.84 -2.10 -25.81
C PRO A 41 -6.00 -1.27 -25.24
N ILE A 42 -5.94 0.05 -25.40
CA ILE A 42 -6.90 1.02 -24.84
C ILE A 42 -7.85 1.62 -25.88
N ASP A 43 -7.94 1.04 -27.08
CA ASP A 43 -8.77 1.61 -28.15
C ASP A 43 -10.26 1.66 -27.80
N TRP A 44 -10.75 0.65 -27.07
CA TRP A 44 -12.10 0.64 -26.51
C TRP A 44 -12.34 1.79 -25.52
N PHE A 45 -11.31 2.14 -24.72
CA PHE A 45 -11.39 3.20 -23.72
C PHE A 45 -11.36 4.58 -24.38
N ARG A 46 -10.52 4.74 -25.43
CA ARG A 46 -10.49 5.96 -26.25
C ARG A 46 -11.85 6.21 -26.90
N GLN A 47 -12.47 5.17 -27.46
CA GLN A 47 -13.79 5.27 -28.07
C GLN A 47 -14.86 5.68 -27.03
N LEU A 48 -14.86 5.03 -25.86
CA LEU A 48 -15.77 5.36 -24.76
C LEU A 48 -15.64 6.83 -24.32
N MET A 49 -14.42 7.32 -24.09
CA MET A 49 -14.21 8.69 -23.65
C MET A 49 -14.54 9.73 -24.73
N ALA A 50 -14.31 9.40 -26.00
CA ALA A 50 -14.74 10.24 -27.12
C ALA A 50 -16.28 10.38 -27.17
N THR A 51 -17.04 9.31 -26.87
CA THR A 51 -18.50 9.40 -26.75
C THR A 51 -18.96 10.27 -25.57
N LEU A 52 -18.13 10.41 -24.53
CA LEU A 52 -18.35 11.29 -23.39
C LEU A 52 -17.88 12.75 -23.63
N GLY A 53 -17.45 13.08 -24.86
CA GLY A 53 -17.01 14.42 -25.24
C GLY A 53 -15.59 14.78 -24.80
N VAL A 54 -14.85 13.85 -24.19
CA VAL A 54 -13.46 14.06 -23.77
C VAL A 54 -12.53 13.65 -24.91
N HIS A 55 -11.79 14.61 -25.45
CA HIS A 55 -10.79 14.36 -26.48
C HIS A 55 -9.46 14.03 -25.81
N LEU A 56 -9.01 12.77 -25.92
CA LEU A 56 -7.75 12.34 -25.31
C LEU A 56 -6.60 12.55 -26.29
N ASP A 57 -5.61 13.31 -25.87
CA ASP A 57 -4.31 13.33 -26.52
C ASP A 57 -3.56 12.01 -26.29
N ARG A 58 -2.72 11.64 -27.26
CA ARG A 58 -1.89 10.41 -27.26
C ARG A 58 -0.90 10.30 -26.09
N THR A 59 -0.67 11.40 -25.37
CA THR A 59 0.25 11.45 -24.22
C THR A 59 -0.48 11.23 -22.89
N THR A 60 -1.76 11.63 -22.81
CA THR A 60 -2.56 11.62 -21.58
C THR A 60 -3.50 10.42 -21.50
N ASP A 61 -3.74 9.74 -22.61
CA ASP A 61 -4.65 8.60 -22.72
C ASP A 61 -4.35 7.45 -21.76
N TYR A 62 -3.09 7.00 -21.69
CA TYR A 62 -2.68 5.95 -20.76
C TYR A 62 -2.71 6.43 -19.30
N GLN A 63 -2.37 7.69 -19.04
CA GLN A 63 -2.41 8.24 -17.67
C GLN A 63 -3.85 8.26 -17.14
N LEU A 64 -4.79 8.72 -17.95
CA LEU A 64 -6.22 8.73 -17.61
C LEU A 64 -6.78 7.31 -17.49
N PHE A 65 -6.43 6.41 -18.41
CA PHE A 65 -6.84 5.01 -18.33
C PHE A 65 -6.43 4.35 -17.01
N PHE A 66 -5.15 4.44 -16.63
CA PHE A 66 -4.66 3.88 -15.37
C PHE A 66 -5.26 4.58 -14.16
N TYR A 67 -5.50 5.90 -14.23
CA TYR A 67 -6.18 6.64 -13.16
C TYR A 67 -7.58 6.10 -12.88
N PHE A 68 -8.43 5.98 -13.91
CA PHE A 68 -9.78 5.44 -13.75
C PHE A 68 -9.78 3.95 -13.38
N LEU A 69 -8.83 3.16 -13.93
CA LEU A 69 -8.68 1.75 -13.57
C LEU A 69 -8.33 1.57 -12.09
N VAL A 70 -7.36 2.34 -11.57
CA VAL A 70 -6.98 2.30 -10.15
C VAL A 70 -8.13 2.81 -9.29
N LEU A 71 -8.81 3.88 -9.68
CA LEU A 71 -9.97 4.40 -8.94
C LEU A 71 -11.10 3.37 -8.86
N LEU A 72 -11.40 2.68 -9.96
CA LEU A 72 -12.35 1.58 -10.01
C LEU A 72 -11.93 0.44 -9.08
N MET A 73 -10.65 0.04 -9.12
CA MET A 73 -10.12 -1.02 -8.26
C MET A 73 -10.15 -0.63 -6.78
N ILE A 74 -9.83 0.61 -6.42
CA ILE A 74 -9.99 1.10 -5.04
C ILE A 74 -11.45 0.99 -4.62
N GLY A 75 -12.39 1.45 -5.45
CA GLY A 75 -13.82 1.32 -5.18
C GLY A 75 -14.26 -0.13 -4.97
N LEU A 76 -13.78 -1.05 -5.82
CA LEU A 76 -14.07 -2.48 -5.71
C LEU A 76 -13.48 -3.09 -4.43
N VAL A 77 -12.22 -2.79 -4.12
CA VAL A 77 -11.54 -3.28 -2.91
C VAL A 77 -12.26 -2.77 -1.66
N VAL A 78 -12.64 -1.49 -1.62
CA VAL A 78 -13.42 -0.91 -0.51
C VAL A 78 -14.77 -1.61 -0.38
N LEU A 79 -15.50 -1.77 -1.48
CA LEU A 79 -16.80 -2.45 -1.50
C LEU A 79 -16.69 -3.88 -0.95
N VAL A 80 -15.71 -4.64 -1.44
CA VAL A 80 -15.50 -6.03 -1.00
C VAL A 80 -15.11 -6.06 0.49
N ASN A 81 -14.21 -5.18 0.94
CA ASN A 81 -13.79 -5.16 2.35
C ASN A 81 -14.93 -4.75 3.29
N VAL A 82 -15.77 -3.78 2.92
CA VAL A 82 -16.96 -3.40 3.71
C VAL A 82 -17.93 -4.57 3.81
N ASN A 83 -18.21 -5.26 2.69
CA ASN A 83 -19.07 -6.43 2.70
C ASN A 83 -18.46 -7.59 3.51
N LEU A 84 -17.15 -7.79 3.42
CA LEU A 84 -16.44 -8.85 4.12
C LEU A 84 -16.39 -8.60 5.64
N ALA A 85 -16.19 -7.35 6.06
CA ALA A 85 -16.25 -6.93 7.46
C ALA A 85 -17.63 -7.20 8.07
N ASN A 86 -18.71 -6.95 7.31
CA ASN A 86 -20.09 -7.23 7.74
C ASN A 86 -20.49 -8.72 7.60
N SER A 87 -19.66 -9.54 6.97
CA SER A 87 -19.94 -10.96 6.74
C SER A 87 -19.64 -11.84 7.96
N ARG A 88 -19.99 -13.13 7.87
CA ARG A 88 -19.63 -14.13 8.88
C ARG A 88 -18.11 -14.26 9.09
N PHE A 89 -17.32 -14.07 8.03
CA PHE A 89 -15.86 -14.17 8.09
C PHE A 89 -15.25 -12.98 8.82
N GLY A 90 -15.75 -11.76 8.56
CA GLY A 90 -15.36 -10.56 9.28
C GLY A 90 -15.64 -10.66 10.78
N ARG A 91 -16.83 -11.12 11.16
CA ARG A 91 -17.17 -11.37 12.58
C ARG A 91 -16.27 -12.41 13.24
N ALA A 92 -15.89 -13.47 12.52
CA ALA A 92 -14.96 -14.47 13.03
C ALA A 92 -13.54 -13.90 13.22
N TRP A 93 -13.08 -13.02 12.34
CA TRP A 93 -11.79 -12.34 12.52
C TRP A 93 -11.78 -11.42 13.73
N VAL A 94 -12.87 -10.69 13.96
CA VAL A 94 -12.97 -9.84 15.15
C VAL A 94 -12.98 -10.70 16.42
N ALA A 95 -13.74 -11.81 16.46
CA ALA A 95 -13.74 -12.70 17.61
C ALA A 95 -12.33 -13.26 17.94
N ILE A 96 -11.55 -13.62 16.92
CA ILE A 96 -10.16 -14.09 17.11
C ILE A 96 -9.23 -12.96 17.58
N ARG A 97 -9.47 -11.71 17.14
CA ARG A 97 -8.70 -10.53 17.57
C ARG A 97 -8.92 -10.23 19.05
N GLU A 98 -10.15 -10.37 19.54
CA GLU A 98 -10.48 -10.15 20.95
C GLU A 98 -9.92 -11.24 21.87
N ASP A 99 -10.29 -12.51 21.61
CA ASP A 99 -9.80 -13.65 22.39
C ASP A 99 -9.78 -14.93 21.55
N GLU A 100 -8.57 -15.39 21.22
CA GLU A 100 -8.34 -16.60 20.44
C GLU A 100 -8.82 -17.88 21.16
N VAL A 101 -8.75 -17.94 22.49
CA VAL A 101 -9.16 -19.10 23.29
C VAL A 101 -10.68 -19.16 23.38
N ALA A 102 -11.34 -18.02 23.60
CA ALA A 102 -12.80 -17.93 23.58
C ALA A 102 -13.36 -18.26 22.19
N ALA A 103 -12.78 -17.70 21.12
CA ALA A 103 -13.19 -17.97 19.75
C ALA A 103 -13.11 -19.47 19.40
N ARG A 104 -12.02 -20.15 19.84
CA ARG A 104 -11.87 -21.59 19.66
C ARG A 104 -12.92 -22.40 20.45
N SER A 105 -13.21 -21.98 21.68
CA SER A 105 -14.25 -22.61 22.51
C SER A 105 -15.64 -22.50 21.90
N MET A 106 -15.90 -21.43 21.14
CA MET A 106 -17.14 -21.23 20.38
C MET A 106 -17.17 -21.96 19.03
N GLY A 107 -16.18 -22.81 18.73
CA GLY A 107 -16.13 -23.62 17.51
C GLY A 107 -15.58 -22.92 16.27
N ILE A 108 -14.94 -21.74 16.40
CA ILE A 108 -14.33 -21.05 15.26
C ILE A 108 -12.99 -21.71 14.92
N PRO A 109 -12.81 -22.23 13.69
CA PRO A 109 -11.56 -22.86 13.30
C PRO A 109 -10.47 -21.80 13.05
N LEU A 110 -9.51 -21.69 13.97
CA LEU A 110 -8.52 -20.61 13.97
C LEU A 110 -7.63 -20.59 12.71
N LEU A 111 -7.10 -21.74 12.32
CA LEU A 111 -6.16 -21.85 11.19
C LEU A 111 -6.76 -21.36 9.86
N PRO A 112 -7.87 -21.94 9.34
CA PRO A 112 -8.44 -21.49 8.08
C PRO A 112 -8.94 -20.04 8.16
N THR A 113 -9.42 -19.61 9.32
CA THR A 113 -9.89 -18.23 9.51
C THR A 113 -8.73 -17.24 9.40
N LYS A 114 -7.58 -17.52 10.04
CA LYS A 114 -6.35 -16.71 9.88
C LYS A 114 -5.81 -16.76 8.44
N LEU A 115 -5.78 -17.94 7.81
CA LEU A 115 -5.34 -18.09 6.42
C LEU A 115 -6.22 -17.31 5.43
N LEU A 116 -7.54 -17.26 5.64
CA LEU A 116 -8.45 -16.45 4.82
C LEU A 116 -8.12 -14.95 4.90
N ALA A 117 -7.74 -14.44 6.08
CA ALA A 117 -7.30 -13.06 6.23
C ALA A 117 -6.03 -12.79 5.40
N PHE A 118 -5.05 -13.70 5.45
CA PHE A 118 -3.83 -13.59 4.65
C PHE A 118 -4.10 -13.70 3.14
N MET A 119 -4.93 -14.65 2.72
CA MET A 119 -5.25 -14.86 1.30
C MET A 119 -5.97 -13.67 0.69
N THR A 120 -6.93 -13.06 1.40
CA THR A 120 -7.64 -11.87 0.90
C THR A 120 -6.72 -10.66 0.75
N GLY A 121 -5.84 -10.41 1.73
CA GLY A 121 -4.81 -9.37 1.62
C GLY A 121 -3.84 -9.61 0.46
N ALA A 122 -3.37 -10.86 0.30
CA ALA A 122 -2.48 -11.25 -0.79
C ALA A 122 -3.14 -11.11 -2.17
N ALA A 123 -4.43 -11.44 -2.30
CA ALA A 123 -5.19 -11.29 -3.54
C ALA A 123 -5.28 -9.83 -3.97
N PHE A 124 -5.65 -8.91 -3.05
CA PHE A 124 -5.72 -7.48 -3.37
C PHE A 124 -4.35 -6.88 -3.71
N SER A 125 -3.30 -7.26 -2.95
CA SER A 125 -1.92 -6.85 -3.24
C SER A 125 -1.46 -7.34 -4.61
N GLY A 126 -1.78 -8.58 -4.99
CA GLY A 126 -1.44 -9.16 -6.28
C GLY A 126 -2.09 -8.41 -7.46
N VAL A 127 -3.39 -8.10 -7.36
CA VAL A 127 -4.10 -7.33 -8.39
C VAL A 127 -3.46 -5.95 -8.57
N MET A 128 -3.18 -5.24 -7.47
CA MET A 128 -2.53 -3.94 -7.53
C MET A 128 -1.09 -4.01 -8.05
N GLY A 129 -0.35 -5.09 -7.74
CA GLY A 129 1.00 -5.33 -8.24
C GLY A 129 1.05 -5.51 -9.76
N VAL A 130 0.07 -6.20 -10.35
CA VAL A 130 -0.05 -6.35 -11.81
C VAL A 130 -0.33 -5.00 -12.47
N ILE A 131 -1.23 -4.20 -11.90
CA ILE A 131 -1.52 -2.85 -12.40
C ILE A 131 -0.29 -1.96 -12.30
N PHE A 132 0.44 -2.01 -11.19
CA PHE A 132 1.68 -1.29 -10.98
C PHE A 132 2.74 -1.65 -12.03
N ALA A 133 2.94 -2.95 -12.30
CA ALA A 133 3.88 -3.42 -13.31
C ALA A 133 3.48 -2.96 -14.73
N ALA A 134 2.19 -3.02 -15.06
CA ALA A 134 1.67 -2.55 -16.35
C ALA A 134 1.82 -1.03 -16.52
N GLN A 135 1.63 -0.25 -15.45
CA GLN A 135 1.79 1.21 -15.47
C GLN A 135 3.27 1.60 -15.62
N ARG A 136 4.18 0.95 -14.89
CA ARG A 136 5.62 1.25 -14.91
C ARG A 136 6.34 0.66 -16.12
N THR A 137 5.74 -0.29 -16.83
CA THR A 137 6.34 -1.07 -17.95
C THR A 137 7.63 -1.83 -17.59
N PHE A 138 7.99 -1.81 -16.32
CA PHE A 138 9.22 -2.36 -15.77
C PHE A 138 8.97 -2.77 -14.32
N VAL A 139 9.46 -3.95 -13.96
CA VAL A 139 9.50 -4.42 -12.57
C VAL A 139 10.87 -5.03 -12.31
N SER A 140 11.54 -4.55 -11.25
CA SER A 140 12.75 -5.17 -10.70
C SER A 140 12.53 -5.55 -9.24
N PRO A 141 13.08 -6.67 -8.74
CA PRO A 141 12.96 -7.03 -7.34
C PRO A 141 13.65 -6.02 -6.41
N GLU A 142 14.64 -5.28 -6.90
CA GLU A 142 15.33 -4.21 -6.17
C GLU A 142 14.40 -3.06 -5.74
N SER A 143 13.30 -2.84 -6.46
CA SER A 143 12.32 -1.81 -6.11
C SER A 143 11.51 -2.17 -4.85
N PHE A 144 11.41 -3.46 -4.51
CA PHE A 144 10.59 -3.97 -3.41
C PHE A 144 11.43 -4.21 -2.15
N THR A 145 12.06 -3.15 -1.65
CA THR A 145 12.89 -3.22 -0.45
C THR A 145 12.08 -3.33 0.84
N LEU A 146 12.69 -3.86 1.90
CA LEU A 146 12.13 -3.83 3.26
C LEU A 146 11.67 -2.42 3.67
N LEU A 147 12.43 -1.39 3.29
CA LEU A 147 12.06 -0.01 3.58
C LEU A 147 10.77 0.41 2.88
N ALA A 148 10.51 -0.03 1.65
CA ALA A 148 9.25 0.23 0.96
C ALA A 148 8.06 -0.42 1.72
N SER A 149 8.23 -1.65 2.21
CA SER A 149 7.23 -2.32 3.04
C SER A 149 6.95 -1.58 4.35
N ILE A 150 8.00 -1.05 5.01
CA ILE A 150 7.85 -0.22 6.22
C ILE A 150 7.13 1.08 5.90
N THR A 151 7.42 1.73 4.76
CA THR A 151 6.71 2.94 4.35
C THR A 151 5.21 2.67 4.13
N ILE A 152 4.85 1.56 3.48
CA ILE A 152 3.45 1.16 3.30
C ILE A 152 2.78 0.86 4.64
N LEU A 153 3.47 0.14 5.54
CA LEU A 153 2.98 -0.08 6.90
C LEU A 153 2.76 1.26 7.63
N GLY A 154 3.67 2.21 7.45
CA GLY A 154 3.56 3.55 7.99
C GLY A 154 2.35 4.33 7.49
N MET A 155 1.99 4.19 6.21
CA MET A 155 0.75 4.76 5.65
C MET A 155 -0.49 4.23 6.37
N VAL A 156 -0.54 2.93 6.65
CA VAL A 156 -1.67 2.31 7.35
C VAL A 156 -1.71 2.71 8.82
N ILE A 157 -0.56 2.72 9.51
CA ILE A 157 -0.46 3.15 10.92
C ILE A 157 -0.89 4.61 11.07
N LEU A 158 -0.40 5.50 10.19
CA LEU A 158 -0.78 6.91 10.20
C LEU A 158 -2.27 7.10 9.92
N GLY A 159 -2.84 6.30 9.03
CA GLY A 159 -4.27 6.31 8.73
C GLY A 159 -5.16 5.82 9.88
N GLY A 160 -4.72 4.78 10.59
CA GLY A 160 -5.43 4.10 11.67
C GLY A 160 -5.67 2.62 11.37
N MET A 161 -5.17 1.74 12.25
CA MET A 161 -5.32 0.29 12.10
C MET A 161 -6.79 -0.12 12.29
N GLY A 162 -7.39 -0.75 11.28
CA GLY A 162 -8.79 -1.20 11.32
C GLY A 162 -9.81 -0.24 10.68
N SER A 163 -9.37 0.94 10.20
CA SER A 163 -10.23 1.90 9.51
C SER A 163 -9.92 1.96 8.01
N ILE A 164 -10.85 1.51 7.17
CA ILE A 164 -10.72 1.62 5.70
C ILE A 164 -10.52 3.09 5.25
N PRO A 165 -11.38 4.07 5.65
CA PRO A 165 -11.15 5.46 5.26
C PRO A 165 -9.88 6.04 5.89
N GLY A 166 -9.52 5.60 7.09
CA GLY A 166 -8.26 5.95 7.73
C GLY A 166 -7.06 5.55 6.88
N ALA A 167 -6.99 4.28 6.44
CA ALA A 167 -5.91 3.78 5.60
C ALA A 167 -5.77 4.55 4.27
N ILE A 168 -6.89 4.92 3.63
CA ILE A 168 -6.88 5.73 2.41
C ILE A 168 -6.31 7.12 2.68
N LEU A 169 -6.75 7.78 3.76
CA LEU A 169 -6.23 9.09 4.14
C LEU A 169 -4.76 9.03 4.56
N GLY A 170 -4.34 7.97 5.26
CA GLY A 170 -2.95 7.80 5.66
C GLY A 170 -2.02 7.61 4.46
N ALA A 171 -2.45 6.81 3.48
CA ALA A 171 -1.76 6.69 2.20
C ALA A 171 -1.70 8.04 1.46
N ALA A 172 -2.85 8.73 1.30
CA ALA A 172 -2.90 10.02 0.63
C ALA A 172 -2.02 11.07 1.32
N ALA A 173 -2.10 11.19 2.64
CA ALA A 173 -1.35 12.15 3.43
C ALA A 173 0.16 11.94 3.31
N LEU A 174 0.64 10.69 3.47
CA LEU A 174 2.07 10.40 3.31
C LEU A 174 2.55 10.55 1.88
N THR A 175 1.73 10.19 0.88
CA THR A 175 2.08 10.38 -0.52
C THR A 175 2.20 11.86 -0.88
N ILE A 176 1.25 12.71 -0.46
CA ILE A 176 1.29 14.17 -0.69
C ILE A 176 2.48 14.79 0.05
N LEU A 177 2.70 14.38 1.30
CA LEU A 177 3.84 14.82 2.09
C LEU A 177 5.16 14.56 1.34
N ASN A 178 5.33 13.34 0.81
CA ASN A 178 6.54 12.92 0.13
C ASN A 178 6.70 13.58 -1.25
N LEU A 179 5.65 13.54 -2.07
CA LEU A 179 5.72 13.98 -3.46
C LEU A 179 5.72 15.50 -3.62
N ASP A 180 4.99 16.23 -2.77
CA ASP A 180 4.82 17.67 -2.91
C ASP A 180 5.51 18.41 -1.76
N VAL A 181 5.16 18.14 -0.50
CA VAL A 181 5.61 18.97 0.62
C VAL A 181 7.14 18.91 0.78
N LEU A 182 7.73 17.71 0.77
CA LEU A 182 9.18 17.57 0.93
C LEU A 182 9.94 18.13 -0.28
N LYS A 183 9.40 18.01 -1.49
CA LYS A 183 10.03 18.53 -2.70
C LYS A 183 9.96 20.06 -2.76
N THR A 184 8.78 20.63 -2.52
CA THR A 184 8.60 22.09 -2.48
C THR A 184 9.39 22.72 -1.34
N PHE A 185 9.46 22.06 -0.17
CA PHE A 185 10.31 22.54 0.93
C PHE A 185 11.80 22.46 0.56
N SER A 186 12.23 21.38 -0.09
CA SER A 186 13.60 21.27 -0.64
C SER A 186 13.90 22.41 -1.61
N GLU A 187 13.01 22.69 -2.55
CA GLU A 187 13.15 23.78 -3.51
C GLU A 187 13.18 25.15 -2.82
N PHE A 188 12.30 25.39 -1.84
CA PHE A 188 12.25 26.63 -1.07
C PHE A 188 13.55 26.88 -0.28
N VAL A 189 14.09 25.84 0.36
CA VAL A 189 15.37 25.90 1.08
C VAL A 189 16.51 26.19 0.11
N ARG A 190 16.50 25.56 -1.08
CA ARG A 190 17.50 25.81 -2.13
C ARG A 190 17.46 27.24 -2.67
N THR A 191 16.26 27.83 -2.82
CA THR A 191 16.11 29.21 -3.30
C THR A 191 16.41 30.26 -2.22
N SER A 192 16.10 29.96 -0.95
CA SER A 192 16.23 30.92 0.15
C SER A 192 17.57 30.86 0.87
N LEU A 193 18.27 29.71 0.87
CA LEU A 193 19.59 29.52 1.47
C LEU A 193 20.56 28.85 0.48
N PRO A 194 21.09 29.59 -0.51
CA PRO A 194 22.03 29.05 -1.52
C PRO A 194 23.40 28.63 -0.96
N GLN A 195 23.68 28.88 0.33
CA GLN A 195 24.94 28.52 1.00
C GLN A 195 24.94 27.10 1.62
N ILE A 196 23.80 26.39 1.62
CA ILE A 196 23.72 25.03 2.14
C ILE A 196 24.26 24.04 1.09
N PRO A 197 25.22 23.16 1.43
CA PRO A 197 25.74 22.16 0.51
C PRO A 197 24.64 21.21 -0.01
N ASN A 198 24.71 20.81 -1.29
CA ASN A 198 23.79 19.84 -1.96
C ASN A 198 23.69 18.45 -1.27
N GLN A 199 24.46 18.23 -0.20
CA GLN A 199 24.37 17.01 0.60
C GLN A 199 23.20 17.07 1.59
N VAL A 200 22.69 18.26 1.92
CA VAL A 200 21.59 18.48 2.88
C VAL A 200 20.23 18.65 2.17
N ASP A 201 19.97 17.90 1.10
CA ASP A 201 18.66 17.92 0.43
C ASP A 201 17.59 17.26 1.33
N PRO A 202 16.51 17.95 1.71
CA PRO A 202 15.41 17.37 2.50
C PRO A 202 14.80 16.11 1.87
N ALA A 203 14.83 16.01 0.53
CA ALA A 203 14.38 14.82 -0.20
C ALA A 203 15.21 13.57 0.10
N LYS A 204 16.50 13.70 0.44
CA LYS A 204 17.34 12.55 0.85
C LYS A 204 17.00 12.07 2.26
N TYR A 205 16.43 12.94 3.09
CA TYR A 205 16.01 12.65 4.46
C TYR A 205 14.53 12.25 4.57
N GLU A 206 13.85 12.02 3.44
CA GLU A 206 12.46 11.56 3.40
C GLU A 206 12.20 10.43 4.40
N ARG A 207 13.07 9.42 4.42
CA ARG A 207 12.96 8.25 5.31
C ARG A 207 13.07 8.62 6.80
N LEU A 208 13.90 9.60 7.14
CA LEU A 208 14.06 10.10 8.50
C LEU A 208 12.82 10.90 8.93
N VAL A 209 12.30 11.73 8.03
CA VAL A 209 11.04 12.48 8.26
C VAL A 209 9.87 11.51 8.47
N LEU A 210 9.77 10.46 7.64
CA LEU A 210 8.77 9.40 7.81
C LEU A 210 8.89 8.70 9.17
N GLY A 211 10.13 8.36 9.59
CA GLY A 211 10.38 7.76 10.90
C GLY A 211 9.95 8.66 12.06
N ILE A 212 10.30 9.95 12.00
CA ILE A 212 9.89 10.93 13.02
C ILE A 212 8.37 11.06 13.06
N ILE A 213 7.71 11.14 11.91
CA ILE A 213 6.25 11.24 11.83
C ILE A 213 5.59 10.01 12.45
N LEU A 214 6.12 8.81 12.19
CA LEU A 214 5.60 7.59 12.81
C LEU A 214 5.76 7.60 14.33
N VAL A 215 6.92 8.01 14.84
CA VAL A 215 7.15 8.13 16.29
C VAL A 215 6.21 9.16 16.91
N LEU A 216 6.07 10.35 16.30
CA LEU A 216 5.15 11.38 16.77
C LEU A 216 3.71 10.88 16.74
N MET A 217 3.28 10.18 15.68
CA MET A 217 1.96 9.59 15.62
C MET A 217 1.74 8.57 16.73
N MET A 218 2.70 7.67 16.97
CA MET A 218 2.60 6.69 18.06
C MET A 218 2.51 7.34 19.44
N ILE A 219 3.15 8.50 19.63
CA ILE A 219 3.09 9.25 20.89
C ILE A 219 1.77 9.99 21.05
N TYR A 220 1.33 10.71 20.01
CA TYR A 220 0.20 11.65 20.13
C TYR A 220 -1.15 11.05 19.77
N ARG A 221 -1.21 10.12 18.81
CA ARG A 221 -2.44 9.47 18.33
C ARG A 221 -2.17 8.01 17.91
N PRO A 222 -2.03 7.09 18.88
CA PRO A 222 -1.76 5.67 18.61
C PRO A 222 -2.85 4.97 17.78
N GLU A 223 -4.05 5.54 17.72
CA GLU A 223 -5.18 5.02 16.92
C GLU A 223 -5.17 5.48 15.44
N GLY A 224 -4.25 6.37 15.07
CA GLY A 224 -4.15 6.98 13.74
C GLY A 224 -5.06 8.20 13.53
N LEU A 225 -5.16 8.67 12.28
CA LEU A 225 -5.95 9.85 11.90
C LEU A 225 -7.47 9.63 12.03
N ILE A 226 -7.96 8.48 11.56
CA ILE A 226 -9.37 8.10 11.69
C ILE A 226 -9.44 6.75 12.42
N PRO A 227 -9.82 6.75 13.71
CA PRO A 227 -9.88 5.53 14.49
C PRO A 227 -11.00 4.60 14.01
N GLU A 228 -10.85 3.31 14.31
CA GLU A 228 -11.85 2.29 14.03
C GLU A 228 -13.14 2.60 14.81
N LYS A 229 -14.29 2.58 14.12
CA LYS A 229 -15.60 2.91 14.72
C LYS A 229 -15.94 2.07 15.95
N ARG A 230 -15.46 0.82 15.99
CA ARG A 230 -15.74 -0.13 17.06
C ARG A 230 -14.85 0.12 18.28
N HIS A 231 -13.57 0.42 18.07
CA HIS A 231 -12.67 0.81 19.17
C HIS A 231 -13.11 2.13 19.82
N ARG A 232 -13.63 3.07 19.01
CA ARG A 232 -14.25 4.29 19.53
C ARG A 232 -15.46 3.99 20.43
N ALA A 233 -16.29 3.00 20.08
CA ALA A 233 -17.43 2.62 20.91
C ALA A 233 -16.99 1.99 22.25
N GLU A 234 -15.94 1.16 22.23
CA GLU A 234 -15.37 0.57 23.46
C GLU A 234 -14.78 1.63 24.40
N MET A 235 -14.16 2.69 23.86
CA MET A 235 -13.64 3.81 24.66
C MET A 235 -14.72 4.77 25.16
N GLU A 236 -15.88 4.84 24.50
CA GLU A 236 -17.05 5.60 24.98
C GLU A 236 -17.82 4.85 26.07
N GLU A 237 -17.66 3.52 26.16
CA GLU A 237 -18.29 2.67 27.18
C GLU A 237 -17.41 2.45 28.44
N ALA A 238 -16.11 2.77 28.39
CA ALA A 238 -15.14 2.62 29.48
C ALA A 238 -14.98 3.90 30.34
#